data_AF-A0A524ME18-F1
#
_entry.id   AF-A0A524ME18-F1
#
_cell.length_a   1.000
_cell.length_b   1.000
_cell.length_c   1.000
_cell.angle_alpha   90.00
_cell.angle_beta   90.00
_cell.angle_gamma   90.00
#
_symmetry.space_group_name_H-M   'P 1'
#
loop_
_entity.id
_entity.type
_entity.pdbx_description
1 polymer ?
#
loop_
_entity_poly.entity_id
_entity_poly.type
_entity_poly.pdbx_seq_one_letter_code
_entity_poly.pdbx_strand_id
1 'polypeptide(L)'
;MSTIFDCRCSDAVGGLFPDLDVPTQDVETLLDADLLRSHPLRIPNLSEPQVARHYTALSKMNYGVDDGLYPLGSCTMKYNPKLNEDMASLSGFA
;
A
#
# COMPACT_ATOMS: atom_id res chain seq x y z
N MET A 1 -17.44 2.94 10.47
CA MET A 1 -16.31 2.24 9.82
C MET A 1 -15.10 3.11 10.02
N SER A 2 -14.08 2.64 10.74
CA SER A 2 -12.84 3.38 10.97
C SER A 2 -11.93 3.28 9.75
N THR A 3 -11.46 4.43 9.27
CA THR A 3 -10.51 4.51 8.15
C THR A 3 -9.09 4.27 8.64
N ILE A 4 -8.15 4.06 7.71
CA ILE A 4 -6.73 3.94 8.04
C ILE A 4 -6.17 5.21 8.72
N PHE A 5 -6.81 6.37 8.52
CA PHE A 5 -6.43 7.65 9.13
C PHE A 5 -6.93 7.82 10.58
N ASP A 6 -7.88 7.00 11.00
CA ASP A 6 -8.42 7.01 12.37
C ASP A 6 -7.59 6.12 13.32
N CYS A 7 -6.67 5.33 12.76
CA CYS A 7 -5.73 4.54 13.53
C CYS A 7 -4.74 5.46 14.28
N ARG A 8 -4.50 5.18 15.56
CA ARG A 8 -3.51 5.93 16.34
C ARG A 8 -2.13 5.77 15.71
N CYS A 9 -1.45 6.89 15.47
CA CYS A 9 -0.06 6.90 15.04
C CYS A 9 0.79 6.09 16.02
N SER A 10 1.64 5.21 15.48
CA SER A 10 2.73 4.60 16.23
C SER A 10 3.98 5.46 16.14
N ASP A 11 4.84 5.40 17.15
CA ASP A 11 6.19 6.00 17.08
C ASP A 11 7.10 5.26 16.09
N ALA A 12 6.69 4.06 15.63
CA ALA A 12 7.39 3.28 14.62
C ALA A 12 7.08 3.80 13.21
N VAL A 13 8.14 4.15 12.48
CA VAL A 13 8.11 4.39 11.03
C VAL A 13 8.08 3.03 10.33
N GLY A 14 7.15 2.80 9.42
CA GLY A 14 7.11 1.57 8.62
C GLY A 14 8.43 1.39 7.85
N GLY A 15 9.24 0.43 8.26
CA GLY A 15 10.60 0.18 7.75
C GLY A 15 10.63 -0.57 6.42
N LEU A 16 9.97 -0.03 5.40
CA LEU A 16 9.88 -0.67 4.08
C LEU A 16 10.94 -0.18 3.07
N PHE A 17 11.83 0.73 3.48
CA PHE A 17 12.83 1.28 2.58
C PHE A 17 14.18 0.62 2.83
N PRO A 18 14.93 0.26 1.77
CA PRO A 18 16.32 -0.12 1.91
C PRO A 18 17.12 1.05 2.47
N ASP A 19 18.29 0.74 3.03
CA ASP A 19 19.23 1.77 3.45
C ASP A 19 19.58 2.69 2.27
N LEU A 20 19.80 3.97 2.58
CA LEU A 20 20.22 4.95 1.58
C LEU A 20 21.55 4.50 0.95
N ASP A 21 21.56 4.36 -0.37
CA ASP A 21 22.75 4.11 -1.19
C ASP A 21 23.55 5.39 -1.49
N VAL A 22 23.03 6.54 -1.03
CA VAL A 22 23.61 7.88 -1.19
C VAL A 22 23.81 8.58 0.16
N PRO A 23 24.72 9.55 0.25
CA PRO A 23 24.88 10.35 1.46
C PRO A 23 23.60 11.11 1.83
N THR A 24 23.26 11.12 3.12
CA THR A 24 22.13 11.91 3.64
C THR A 24 22.40 13.40 3.48
N GLN A 25 21.45 14.13 2.90
CA GLN A 25 21.49 15.59 2.72
C GLN A 25 20.14 16.19 3.10
N ASP A 26 20.15 17.42 3.60
CA ASP A 26 18.94 18.16 3.95
C ASP A 26 18.21 18.63 2.68
N VAL A 27 16.87 18.58 2.68
CA VAL A 27 16.05 18.88 1.49
C VAL A 27 16.24 20.33 1.03
N GLU A 28 16.48 21.24 1.98
CA GLU A 28 16.76 22.65 1.77
C GLU A 28 18.06 22.90 1.00
N THR A 29 18.98 21.93 0.98
CA THR A 29 20.21 22.00 0.18
C THR A 29 20.04 21.46 -1.24
N LEU A 30 18.97 20.70 -1.48
CA LEU A 30 18.70 20.02 -2.76
C LEU A 30 17.68 20.78 -3.63
N LEU A 31 16.78 21.55 -3.01
CA LEU A 31 15.67 22.22 -3.69
C LEU A 31 15.56 23.69 -3.25
N ASP A 32 15.25 24.58 -4.19
CA ASP A 32 14.93 25.97 -3.90
C ASP A 32 13.68 26.08 -3.01
N ALA A 33 13.64 27.11 -2.14
CA ALA A 33 12.59 27.27 -1.13
C ALA A 33 11.17 27.33 -1.72
N ASP A 34 11.01 27.90 -2.91
CA ASP A 34 9.71 28.01 -3.60
C ASP A 34 9.16 26.66 -4.09
N LEU A 35 10.00 25.61 -4.12
CA LEU A 35 9.63 24.25 -4.49
C LEU A 35 9.32 23.36 -3.27
N LEU A 36 9.61 23.83 -2.05
CA LEU A 36 9.37 23.08 -0.83
C LEU A 36 7.88 23.06 -0.47
N ARG A 37 7.42 21.92 0.05
CA ARG A 37 6.05 21.83 0.57
C ARG A 37 5.90 22.67 1.84
N SER A 38 4.86 23.50 1.87
CA SER A 38 4.51 24.33 3.03
C SER A 38 3.81 23.56 4.14
N HIS A 39 3.26 22.38 3.85
CA HIS A 39 2.49 21.57 4.81
C HIS A 39 2.86 20.09 4.68
N PRO A 40 2.87 19.34 5.81
CA PRO A 40 3.13 17.91 5.78
C PRO A 40 2.03 17.17 5.02
N LEU A 41 2.41 16.04 4.41
CA LEU A 41 1.46 15.13 3.79
C LEU A 41 0.52 14.54 4.85
N ARG A 42 -0.76 14.42 4.49
CA ARG A 42 -1.74 13.70 5.29
C ARG A 42 -1.63 12.18 5.05
N ILE A 43 -0.51 11.60 5.43
CA ILE A 43 -0.26 10.14 5.39
C ILE A 43 -0.21 9.63 6.84
N PRO A 44 -0.91 8.52 7.18
CA PRO A 44 -0.91 8.00 8.54
C PRO A 44 0.43 7.32 8.86
N ASN A 45 0.97 7.56 10.05
CA ASN A 45 2.20 6.92 10.51
C ASN A 45 1.89 5.63 11.26
N LEU A 46 1.89 4.50 10.55
CA LEU A 46 1.49 3.19 11.08
C LEU A 46 2.62 2.18 10.93
N SER A 47 2.76 1.33 11.94
CA SER A 47 3.60 0.14 11.87
C SER A 47 3.08 -0.91 10.89
N GLU A 48 3.96 -1.75 10.35
CA GLU A 48 3.59 -2.84 9.43
C GLU A 48 2.46 -3.74 9.95
N PRO A 49 2.44 -4.19 11.23
CA PRO A 49 1.34 -5.00 11.75
C PRO A 49 0.00 -4.25 11.78
N GLN A 50 -0.01 -2.92 11.99
CA GLN A 50 -1.24 -2.14 11.94
C GLN A 50 -1.80 -2.08 10.52
N VAL A 51 -0.93 -1.87 9.53
CA VAL A 51 -1.31 -1.88 8.10
C VAL A 51 -1.86 -3.24 7.70
N ALA A 52 -1.14 -4.32 8.02
CA ALA A 52 -1.57 -5.69 7.71
C ALA A 52 -2.94 -6.02 8.31
N ARG A 53 -3.17 -5.67 9.59
CA ARG A 53 -4.47 -5.88 10.26
C ARG A 53 -5.59 -5.08 9.61
N HIS A 54 -5.34 -3.82 9.26
CA HIS A 54 -6.35 -2.97 8.62
C HIS A 54 -6.82 -3.56 7.29
N TYR A 55 -5.90 -3.87 6.38
CA TYR A 55 -6.26 -4.40 5.06
C TYR A 55 -6.80 -5.84 5.11
N THR A 56 -6.34 -6.66 6.06
CA THR A 56 -6.93 -7.99 6.29
C THR A 56 -8.38 -7.90 6.81
N ALA A 57 -8.69 -6.89 7.63
CA ALA A 57 -10.07 -6.65 8.06
C ALA A 57 -10.94 -6.14 6.89
N LEU A 58 -10.39 -5.25 6.05
CA LEU A 58 -11.08 -4.77 4.85
C LEU A 58 -11.37 -5.89 3.86
N SER A 59 -10.44 -6.82 3.63
CA SER A 59 -10.64 -7.92 2.66
C SER A 59 -11.79 -8.83 3.06
N LYS A 60 -11.98 -9.10 4.36
CA LYS A 60 -13.11 -9.89 4.89
C LYS A 60 -14.47 -9.21 4.75
N MET A 61 -14.50 -7.91 4.49
CA MET A 61 -15.73 -7.16 4.20
C MET A 61 -16.03 -7.09 2.70
N ASN A 62 -15.14 -7.62 1.85
CA ASN A 62 -15.35 -7.72 0.42
C ASN A 62 -15.75 -9.15 0.04
N TYR A 63 -16.47 -9.29 -1.07
CA TYR A 63 -16.77 -10.59 -1.68
C TYR A 63 -16.27 -10.56 -3.13
N GLY A 64 -15.54 -11.59 -3.53
CA GLY A 64 -14.96 -11.73 -4.85
C GLY A 64 -15.13 -13.14 -5.43
N VAL A 65 -14.48 -13.36 -6.57
CA VAL A 65 -14.54 -14.64 -7.30
C VAL A 65 -13.88 -15.78 -6.52
N ASP A 66 -12.94 -15.47 -5.64
CA ASP A 66 -12.28 -16.45 -4.78
C ASP A 66 -13.16 -16.92 -3.61
N ASP A 67 -14.17 -16.13 -3.21
CA ASP A 67 -15.08 -16.47 -2.11
C ASP A 67 -16.21 -17.40 -2.57
N GLY A 68 -16.61 -17.31 -3.85
CA GLY A 68 -17.64 -18.16 -4.43
C GLY A 68 -18.17 -17.66 -5.77
N LEU A 69 -19.36 -18.12 -6.15
CA LEU A 69 -19.99 -17.77 -7.43
C LEU A 69 -20.28 -16.26 -7.50
N TYR A 70 -19.85 -15.61 -8.58
CA TYR A 70 -20.03 -14.16 -8.81
C TYR A 70 -20.66 -13.89 -10.21
N PRO A 71 -21.97 -14.13 -10.39
CA PRO A 71 -22.59 -14.24 -11.72
C PRO A 71 -23.00 -12.87 -12.29
N LEU A 72 -22.00 -12.01 -12.57
CA LEU A 72 -22.24 -10.74 -13.26
C LEU A 72 -22.18 -10.90 -14.77
N GLY A 73 -23.31 -10.65 -15.44
CA GLY A 73 -23.41 -10.62 -16.89
C GLY A 73 -22.50 -9.55 -17.51
N SER A 74 -21.98 -9.82 -18.70
CA SER A 74 -21.02 -8.96 -19.43
C SER A 74 -19.63 -8.78 -18.79
N CYS A 75 -19.46 -9.05 -17.49
CA CYS A 75 -18.17 -8.90 -16.80
C CYS A 75 -17.24 -10.11 -16.97
N THR A 76 -17.79 -11.28 -17.32
CA THR A 76 -17.02 -12.54 -17.44
C THR A 76 -16.16 -12.81 -16.20
N MET A 77 -16.78 -12.77 -15.01
CA MET A 77 -16.13 -13.00 -13.71
C MET A 77 -15.74 -14.47 -13.54
N LYS A 78 -14.71 -14.90 -14.29
CA LYS A 78 -14.14 -16.25 -14.30
C LYS A 78 -13.07 -16.39 -13.22
N TYR A 79 -12.68 -17.63 -12.92
CA TYR A 79 -11.54 -17.90 -12.05
C TYR A 79 -10.26 -17.21 -12.55
N ASN A 80 -9.53 -16.58 -11.62
CA ASN A 80 -8.20 -16.01 -11.81
C ASN A 80 -7.15 -17.04 -11.35
N PRO A 81 -6.47 -17.77 -12.25
CA PRO A 81 -5.43 -18.73 -11.87
C PRO A 81 -4.34 -18.08 -11.03
N LYS A 82 -4.06 -18.64 -9.85
CA LYS A 82 -3.00 -18.11 -8.96
C LYS A 82 -1.62 -18.08 -9.61
N LEU A 83 -1.37 -19.03 -10.53
CA LEU A 83 -0.17 -19.03 -11.37
C LEU A 83 0.03 -17.72 -12.15
N ASN A 84 -1.05 -17.03 -12.53
CA ASN A 84 -0.91 -15.78 -13.28
C ASN A 84 -0.26 -14.68 -12.43
N GLU A 85 -0.53 -14.66 -11.12
CA GLU A 85 0.12 -13.74 -10.19
C GLU A 85 1.61 -14.08 -10.06
N ASP A 86 1.94 -15.37 -9.94
CA ASP A 86 3.33 -15.83 -9.89
C ASP A 86 4.10 -15.45 -11.17
N MET A 87 3.49 -15.67 -12.34
CA MET A 87 4.10 -15.34 -13.63
C MET A 87 4.28 -13.83 -13.82
N ALA A 88 3.33 -13.03 -13.33
CA ALA A 88 3.45 -11.57 -13.35
C ALA A 88 4.54 -11.07 -12.39
N SER A 89 4.77 -11.77 -11.28
CA SER A 89 5.78 -11.40 -10.26
C SER A 89 7.23 -11.74 -10.63
N LEU A 90 7.47 -12.41 -11.77
CA LEU A 90 8.80 -12.77 -12.23
C LEU A 90 9.66 -11.53 -12.47
N SER A 91 10.94 -11.61 -12.10
CA SER A 91 11.90 -10.51 -12.30
C SER A 91 12.03 -10.16 -13.78
N GLY A 92 11.95 -8.87 -14.09
CA GLY A 92 11.92 -8.37 -15.47
C GLY A 92 10.52 -8.30 -16.11
N PHE A 93 9.49 -8.82 -15.43
CA PHE A 93 8.07 -8.55 -15.73
C PHE A 93 7.41 -7.64 -14.70
N ALA A 94 7.86 -7.69 -13.44
CA ALA A 94 7.43 -6.83 -12.33
C ALA A 94 8.36 -5.63 -12.09
#